data_AF-A0A150U365-F1
#
_entry.id   AF-A0A150U365-F1
#
_cell.length_a   1.000
_cell.length_b   1.000
_cell.length_c   1.000
_cell.angle_alpha   90.00
_cell.angle_beta   90.00
_cell.angle_gamma   90.00
#
_symmetry.space_group_name_H-M   'P 1'
#
loop_
_entity.id
_entity.type
_entity.pdbx_description
1 polymer ?
#
loop_
_entity_poly.entity_id
_entity_poly.type
_entity_poly.pdbx_seq_one_letter_code
_entity_poly.pdbx_strand_id
1 'polypeptide(L)'
;MTGIRERAAEFARGLDGLGARPATLDRYVDLIAPGESQRMRQDMAKMSGCALVAAGVWRAVGVPPPYRLETAVSRLVAMGVEAGAMRRPKADRLTSTLPLPGDVVWVGEGMGTHVFVAIDVGLRNDMPVIFAADGGQRDDEGYQVVELKEHVWSTAGREVLDIARCLTPGKKWGPQRPVQGWIDLETITAAFARAA
;
A
#
# COMPACT_ATOMS: atom_id res chain seq x y z
N MET A 1 5.79 -24.57 3.33
CA MET A 1 5.69 -23.52 2.30
C MET A 1 5.14 -22.29 2.99
N THR A 2 5.84 -21.16 2.94
CA THR A 2 5.32 -19.89 3.50
C THR A 2 4.08 -19.46 2.72
N GLY A 3 3.10 -18.87 3.41
CA GLY A 3 1.85 -18.43 2.80
C GLY A 3 2.07 -17.26 1.82
N ILE A 4 1.13 -17.02 0.91
CA ILE A 4 1.25 -15.89 -0.04
C ILE A 4 1.36 -14.53 0.68
N ARG A 5 0.67 -14.39 1.81
CA ARG A 5 0.71 -13.20 2.67
C ARG A 5 2.09 -12.97 3.28
N GLU A 6 2.72 -14.01 3.81
CA GLU A 6 4.08 -13.94 4.36
C GLU A 6 5.07 -13.52 3.27
N ARG A 7 5.01 -14.13 2.08
CA ARG A 7 5.88 -13.74 0.96
C ARG A 7 5.67 -12.28 0.53
N ALA A 8 4.43 -11.82 0.49
CA ALA A 8 4.12 -10.43 0.14
C ALA A 8 4.66 -9.46 1.20
N ALA A 9 4.47 -9.77 2.48
CA ALA A 9 4.96 -8.97 3.59
C ALA A 9 6.49 -8.94 3.66
N GLU A 10 7.15 -10.08 3.48
CA GLU A 10 8.62 -10.18 3.41
C GLU A 10 9.18 -9.37 2.24
N PHE A 11 8.58 -9.50 1.05
CA PHE A 11 8.99 -8.71 -0.10
C PHE A 11 8.80 -7.21 0.16
N ALA A 12 7.65 -6.80 0.71
CA ALA A 12 7.36 -5.41 1.03
C ALA A 12 8.32 -4.83 2.10
N ARG A 13 8.70 -5.60 3.13
CA ARG A 13 9.73 -5.19 4.11
C ARG A 13 11.07 -4.89 3.44
N GLY A 14 11.45 -5.67 2.44
CA GLY A 14 12.70 -5.48 1.70
C GLY A 14 12.74 -4.24 0.81
N LEU A 15 11.64 -3.47 0.72
CA LEU A 15 11.56 -2.27 -0.10
C LEU A 15 11.95 -0.98 0.62
N ASP A 16 12.20 -1.01 1.94
CA ASP A 16 12.54 0.19 2.70
C ASP A 16 13.75 0.92 2.10
N GLY A 17 13.63 2.23 1.91
CA GLY A 17 14.67 3.07 1.31
C GLY A 17 14.88 2.87 -0.20
N LEU A 18 14.14 1.97 -0.86
CA LEU A 18 14.18 1.82 -2.31
C LEU A 18 13.52 3.04 -2.98
N GLY A 19 14.20 3.68 -3.94
CA GLY A 19 13.66 4.88 -4.56
C GLY A 19 14.34 5.31 -5.84
N ALA A 20 13.97 6.49 -6.32
CA ALA A 20 14.48 7.11 -7.55
C ALA A 20 15.87 7.74 -7.40
N ARG A 21 16.56 7.54 -6.26
CA ARG A 21 17.96 7.93 -6.10
C ARG A 21 18.85 7.17 -7.09
N PRO A 22 19.93 7.77 -7.60
CA PRO A 22 20.84 7.09 -8.54
C PRO A 22 21.31 5.71 -8.06
N ALA A 23 21.58 5.54 -6.76
CA ALA A 23 22.06 4.29 -6.18
C ALA A 23 21.01 3.15 -6.17
N THR A 24 19.72 3.46 -6.24
CA THR A 24 18.62 2.50 -6.15
C THR A 24 17.69 2.51 -7.36
N LEU A 25 17.91 3.43 -8.30
CA LEU A 25 17.00 3.76 -9.39
C LEU A 25 16.62 2.53 -10.20
N ASP A 26 17.60 1.73 -10.62
CA ASP A 26 17.36 0.55 -11.46
C ASP A 26 16.44 -0.46 -10.78
N ARG A 27 16.72 -0.79 -9.51
CA ARG A 27 15.87 -1.67 -8.70
C ARG A 27 14.48 -1.09 -8.48
N TYR A 28 14.38 0.22 -8.29
CA TYR A 28 13.10 0.90 -8.11
C TYR A 28 12.27 0.86 -9.39
N VAL A 29 12.84 1.18 -10.56
CA VAL A 29 12.10 1.13 -11.83
C VAL A 29 11.74 -0.30 -12.24
N ASP A 30 12.54 -1.30 -11.89
CA ASP A 30 12.16 -2.71 -12.11
C ASP A 30 10.98 -3.13 -11.23
N LEU A 31 10.81 -2.52 -10.05
CA LEU A 31 9.62 -2.68 -9.22
C LEU A 31 8.42 -1.97 -9.82
N ILE A 32 8.54 -0.69 -10.19
CA ILE A 32 7.37 0.14 -10.53
C ILE A 32 7.01 0.14 -12.02
N ALA A 33 7.94 -0.18 -12.91
CA ALA A 33 7.80 -0.06 -14.36
C ALA A 33 8.44 -1.25 -15.11
N PRO A 34 8.13 -2.50 -14.74
CA PRO A 34 8.73 -3.67 -15.38
C PRO A 34 8.40 -3.71 -16.88
N GLY A 35 9.40 -3.96 -17.72
CA GLY A 35 9.20 -4.09 -19.18
C GLY A 35 8.88 -2.78 -19.92
N GLU A 36 8.80 -1.65 -19.22
CA GLU A 36 8.56 -0.35 -19.84
C GLU A 36 9.81 0.20 -20.53
N SER A 37 9.61 1.09 -21.52
CA SER A 37 10.70 1.79 -22.21
C SER A 37 11.53 2.66 -21.25
N GLN A 38 12.80 2.92 -21.57
CA GLN A 38 13.67 3.74 -20.73
C GLN A 38 13.07 5.11 -20.40
N ARG A 39 12.46 5.77 -21.40
CA ARG A 39 11.78 7.06 -21.21
C ARG A 39 10.63 6.93 -20.21
N MET A 40 9.79 5.91 -20.37
CA MET A 40 8.65 5.69 -19.47
C MET A 40 9.11 5.37 -18.04
N ARG A 41 10.17 4.56 -17.87
CA ARG A 41 10.78 4.30 -16.56
C ARG A 41 11.23 5.59 -15.87
N GLN A 42 11.87 6.50 -16.62
CA GLN A 42 12.31 7.81 -16.11
C GLN A 42 11.15 8.72 -15.72
N ASP A 43 10.05 8.69 -16.47
CA ASP A 43 8.85 9.47 -16.19
C ASP A 43 8.12 8.90 -14.96
N MET A 44 7.93 7.58 -14.89
CA MET A 44 7.31 6.90 -13.74
C MET A 44 8.09 7.07 -12.44
N ALA A 45 9.42 7.11 -12.49
CA ALA A 45 10.27 7.38 -11.32
C ALA A 45 10.03 8.77 -10.69
N LYS A 46 9.39 9.71 -11.40
CA LYS A 46 9.08 11.06 -10.93
C LYS A 46 7.63 11.22 -10.44
N MET A 47 6.77 10.24 -10.73
CA MET A 47 5.35 10.26 -10.36
C MET A 47 5.13 9.62 -8.98
N SER A 48 3.96 9.85 -8.37
CA SER A 48 3.61 9.19 -7.11
C SER A 48 3.57 7.66 -7.30
N GLY A 49 4.45 6.96 -6.59
CA GLY A 49 4.63 5.52 -6.69
C GLY A 49 3.72 4.64 -5.82
N CYS A 50 2.75 5.19 -5.07
CA CYS A 50 1.99 4.42 -4.07
C CYS A 50 1.35 3.13 -4.61
N ALA A 51 0.53 3.25 -5.65
CA ALA A 51 -0.10 2.11 -6.31
C ALA A 51 0.88 1.28 -7.15
N LEU A 52 1.97 1.88 -7.62
CA LEU A 52 3.01 1.18 -8.37
C LEU A 52 3.81 0.22 -7.50
N VAL A 53 4.13 0.65 -6.28
CA VAL A 53 4.77 -0.18 -5.27
C VAL A 53 3.84 -1.31 -4.85
N ALA A 54 2.56 -1.03 -4.59
CA ALA A 54 1.56 -2.05 -4.29
C ALA A 54 1.44 -3.11 -5.41
N ALA A 55 1.35 -2.67 -6.67
CA ALA A 55 1.34 -3.56 -7.82
C ALA A 55 2.64 -4.37 -7.97
N GLY A 56 3.79 -3.76 -7.64
CA GLY A 56 5.09 -4.44 -7.61
C GLY A 56 5.15 -5.57 -6.59
N VAL A 57 4.65 -5.34 -5.36
CA VAL A 57 4.55 -6.37 -4.32
C VAL A 57 3.66 -7.53 -4.77
N TRP A 58 2.49 -7.22 -5.33
CA TRP A 58 1.57 -8.24 -5.85
C TRP A 58 2.16 -9.06 -6.99
N ARG A 59 2.88 -8.41 -7.91
CA ARG A 59 3.60 -9.11 -8.98
C ARG A 59 4.64 -10.08 -8.43
N ALA A 60 5.36 -9.69 -7.38
CA ALA A 60 6.36 -10.55 -6.74
C ALA A 60 5.77 -11.84 -6.15
N VAL A 61 4.45 -11.87 -5.87
CA VAL A 61 3.74 -13.06 -5.37
C VAL A 61 2.83 -13.73 -6.41
N GLY A 62 2.93 -13.33 -7.68
CA GLY A 62 2.24 -13.97 -8.80
C GLY A 62 0.86 -13.40 -9.13
N VAL A 63 0.49 -12.23 -8.57
CA VAL A 63 -0.73 -11.52 -8.96
C VAL A 63 -0.39 -10.57 -10.13
N PRO A 64 -0.95 -10.79 -11.33
CA PRO A 64 -0.60 -10.00 -12.50
C PRO A 64 -1.11 -8.56 -12.35
N PRO A 65 -0.29 -7.54 -12.68
CA PRO A 65 -0.76 -6.16 -12.63
C PRO A 65 -1.41 -5.73 -13.97
N PRO A 66 -2.69 -5.33 -14.02
CA PRO A 66 -3.23 -4.57 -15.13
C PRO A 66 -2.95 -3.08 -14.91
N TYR A 67 -1.72 -2.64 -15.17
CA TYR A 67 -1.34 -1.24 -14.95
C TYR A 67 -1.44 -0.38 -16.23
N ARG A 68 -1.94 0.86 -16.09
CA ARG A 68 -1.67 1.98 -17.01
C ARG A 68 -1.39 3.22 -16.16
N LEU A 69 -0.49 4.08 -16.65
CA LEU A 69 -0.18 5.35 -15.98
C LEU A 69 -1.45 6.16 -15.69
N GLU A 70 -1.38 6.99 -14.64
CA GLU A 70 -2.42 7.94 -14.20
C GLU A 70 -3.71 7.33 -13.63
N THR A 71 -3.95 6.03 -13.85
CA THR A 71 -5.14 5.31 -13.34
C THR A 71 -4.77 4.21 -12.34
N ALA A 72 -3.58 4.33 -11.74
CA ALA A 72 -2.94 3.36 -10.87
C ALA A 72 -3.84 2.87 -9.72
N VAL A 73 -4.29 3.79 -8.86
CA VAL A 73 -5.10 3.44 -7.69
C VAL A 73 -6.48 2.98 -8.11
N SER A 74 -7.15 3.72 -9.01
CA SER A 74 -8.51 3.39 -9.45
C SER A 74 -8.59 2.01 -10.10
N ARG A 75 -7.55 1.59 -10.83
CA ARG A 75 -7.44 0.24 -11.39
C ARG A 75 -7.25 -0.83 -10.33
N LEU A 76 -6.32 -0.64 -9.38
CA LEU A 76 -6.16 -1.60 -8.28
C LEU A 76 -7.49 -1.82 -7.56
N VAL A 77 -8.19 -0.74 -7.24
CA VAL A 77 -9.51 -0.79 -6.60
C VAL A 77 -10.53 -1.51 -7.49
N ALA A 78 -10.59 -1.17 -8.78
CA ALA A 78 -11.51 -1.82 -9.73
C ALA A 78 -11.28 -3.33 -9.81
N MET A 79 -10.02 -3.78 -9.89
CA MET A 79 -9.70 -5.22 -9.86
C MET A 79 -10.16 -5.87 -8.56
N GLY A 80 -9.93 -5.21 -7.42
CA GLY A 80 -10.37 -5.72 -6.13
C GLY A 80 -11.89 -5.87 -6.06
N VAL A 81 -12.64 -4.94 -6.65
CA VAL A 81 -14.10 -5.02 -6.76
C VAL A 81 -14.54 -6.14 -7.69
N GLU A 82 -14.00 -6.21 -8.91
CA GLU A 82 -14.32 -7.23 -9.92
C GLU A 82 -14.01 -8.65 -9.42
N ALA A 83 -12.91 -8.82 -8.68
CA ALA A 83 -12.51 -10.09 -8.09
C ALA A 83 -13.31 -10.47 -6.82
N GLY A 84 -14.18 -9.58 -6.31
CA GLY A 84 -14.84 -9.77 -5.01
C GLY A 84 -13.88 -9.74 -3.81
N ALA A 85 -12.68 -9.19 -4.00
CA ALA A 85 -11.62 -9.08 -3.00
C ALA A 85 -11.70 -7.80 -2.16
N MET A 86 -12.49 -6.81 -2.58
CA MET A 86 -12.65 -5.57 -1.83
C MET A 86 -13.34 -5.83 -0.47
N ARG A 87 -12.73 -5.31 0.59
CA ARG A 87 -13.22 -5.30 1.97
C ARG A 87 -13.38 -3.86 2.42
N ARG A 88 -14.33 -3.61 3.31
CA ARG A 88 -14.59 -2.27 3.87
C ARG A 88 -14.62 -2.35 5.39
N PRO A 89 -14.16 -1.30 6.10
CA PRO A 89 -14.29 -1.25 7.55
C PRO A 89 -15.78 -1.25 7.92
N LYS A 90 -16.17 -2.10 8.88
CA LYS A 90 -17.52 -2.09 9.44
C LYS A 90 -17.56 -1.13 10.64
N ALA A 91 -18.50 -0.17 10.60
CA ALA A 91 -18.58 0.92 11.57
C ALA A 91 -18.73 0.45 13.04
N ASP A 92 -19.34 -0.71 13.26
CA ASP A 92 -19.58 -1.28 14.59
C ASP A 92 -18.46 -2.21 15.08
N ARG A 93 -17.42 -2.44 14.27
CA ARG A 93 -16.60 -3.65 14.34
C ARG A 93 -15.15 -3.49 13.88
N LEU A 94 -14.57 -2.30 14.05
CA LEU A 94 -13.23 -1.97 13.57
C LEU A 94 -12.13 -2.98 13.99
N THR A 95 -12.20 -3.55 15.19
CA THR A 95 -11.21 -4.55 15.63
C THR A 95 -11.40 -5.93 15.00
N SER A 96 -12.59 -6.23 14.46
CA SER A 96 -12.90 -7.53 13.84
C SER A 96 -12.68 -7.56 12.32
N THR A 97 -12.39 -6.41 11.71
CA THR A 97 -12.11 -6.31 10.28
C THR A 97 -10.93 -5.38 10.05
N LEU A 98 -9.73 -5.90 10.27
CA LEU A 98 -8.47 -5.26 9.91
C LEU A 98 -7.92 -5.91 8.64
N PRO A 99 -7.09 -5.19 7.85
CA PRO A 99 -6.35 -5.81 6.78
C PRO A 99 -5.41 -6.88 7.35
N LEU A 100 -5.03 -7.81 6.50
CA LEU A 100 -4.03 -8.81 6.80
C LEU A 100 -2.73 -8.49 6.05
N PRO A 101 -1.59 -9.07 6.45
CA PRO A 101 -0.34 -8.91 5.71
C PRO A 101 -0.52 -9.22 4.22
N GLY A 102 0.06 -8.36 3.38
CA GLY A 102 -0.02 -8.38 1.92
C GLY A 102 -1.25 -7.70 1.31
N ASP A 103 -2.27 -7.35 2.10
CA ASP A 103 -3.42 -6.59 1.61
C ASP A 103 -3.01 -5.17 1.20
N VAL A 104 -3.71 -4.63 0.20
CA VAL A 104 -3.53 -3.24 -0.22
C VAL A 104 -4.64 -2.39 0.37
N VAL A 105 -4.28 -1.48 1.26
CA VAL A 105 -5.22 -0.58 1.92
C VAL A 105 -5.40 0.67 1.09
N TRP A 106 -6.64 1.14 0.97
CA TRP A 106 -7.02 2.35 0.25
C TRP A 106 -7.60 3.38 1.22
N VAL A 107 -7.02 4.58 1.20
CA VAL A 107 -7.36 5.70 2.06
C VAL A 107 -7.51 6.99 1.27
N GLY A 108 -8.22 7.96 1.85
CA GLY A 108 -8.40 9.29 1.27
C GLY A 108 -9.48 9.36 0.19
N GLU A 109 -9.65 10.56 -0.37
CA GLU A 109 -10.61 10.87 -1.44
C GLU A 109 -10.02 11.93 -2.38
N GLY A 110 -10.45 11.93 -3.64
CA GLY A 110 -9.99 12.90 -4.65
C GLY A 110 -8.46 12.93 -4.77
N MET A 111 -7.87 14.13 -4.73
CA MET A 111 -6.40 14.33 -4.78
C MET A 111 -5.66 13.80 -3.55
N GLY A 112 -6.36 13.47 -2.45
CA GLY A 112 -5.77 12.89 -1.24
C GLY A 112 -5.77 11.37 -1.22
N THR A 113 -6.13 10.73 -2.34
CA THR A 113 -6.19 9.27 -2.47
C THR A 113 -4.80 8.65 -2.37
N HIS A 114 -4.67 7.61 -1.55
CA HIS A 114 -3.41 6.90 -1.32
C HIS A 114 -3.65 5.40 -1.11
N VAL A 115 -2.64 4.60 -1.41
CA VAL A 115 -2.64 3.17 -1.10
C VAL A 115 -1.30 2.74 -0.52
N PHE A 116 -1.33 1.72 0.33
CA PHE A 116 -0.14 1.12 0.92
C PHE A 116 -0.34 -0.39 1.12
N VAL A 117 0.77 -1.11 1.29
CA VAL A 117 0.74 -2.57 1.51
C VAL A 117 0.90 -2.86 2.99
N ALA A 118 -0.06 -3.55 3.59
CA ALA A 118 0.05 -4.00 4.97
C ALA A 118 1.16 -5.05 5.12
N ILE A 119 2.07 -4.86 6.06
CA ILE A 119 3.17 -5.79 6.38
C ILE A 119 2.87 -6.56 7.65
N ASP A 120 2.42 -5.84 8.68
CA ASP A 120 2.03 -6.40 9.97
C ASP A 120 0.89 -5.59 10.56
N VAL A 121 0.01 -6.25 11.29
CA VAL A 121 -1.23 -5.66 11.80
C VAL A 121 -1.46 -6.13 13.22
N GLY A 122 -1.57 -5.19 14.15
CA GLY A 122 -1.76 -5.47 15.56
C GLY A 122 -2.54 -4.39 16.28
N LEU A 123 -2.56 -4.49 17.61
CA LEU A 123 -3.15 -3.49 18.49
C LEU A 123 -2.07 -2.86 19.36
N ARG A 124 -2.14 -1.54 19.54
CA ARG A 124 -1.33 -0.78 20.51
C ARG A 124 -2.26 0.10 21.33
N ASN A 125 -2.40 -0.17 22.62
CA ASN A 125 -3.37 0.50 23.50
C ASN A 125 -4.80 0.47 22.92
N ASP A 126 -5.26 -0.72 22.53
CA ASP A 126 -6.57 -0.98 21.91
C ASP A 126 -6.82 -0.28 20.55
N MET A 127 -5.82 0.39 19.99
CA MET A 127 -5.89 0.98 18.65
C MET A 127 -5.24 0.08 17.61
N PRO A 128 -5.90 -0.18 16.47
CA PRO A 128 -5.26 -0.88 15.37
C PRO A 128 -4.08 -0.09 14.81
N VAL A 129 -2.95 -0.79 14.69
CA VAL A 129 -1.71 -0.31 14.09
C VAL A 129 -1.36 -1.23 12.94
N ILE A 130 -1.14 -0.62 11.77
CA ILE A 130 -0.72 -1.32 10.56
C ILE A 130 0.69 -0.82 10.22
N PHE A 131 1.68 -1.69 10.35
CA PHE A 131 2.99 -1.46 9.78
C PHE A 131 2.91 -1.75 8.28
N ALA A 132 3.33 -0.81 7.43
CA ALA A 132 3.11 -0.88 5.99
C ALA A 132 4.30 -0.39 5.18
N ALA A 133 4.34 -0.81 3.92
CA ALA A 133 5.17 -0.19 2.89
C ALA A 133 4.34 0.82 2.09
N ASP A 134 4.81 2.06 2.07
CA ASP A 134 4.22 3.16 1.33
C ASP A 134 5.15 3.58 0.20
N GLY A 135 4.60 3.80 -0.99
CA GLY A 135 5.29 4.55 -2.05
C GLY A 135 4.69 5.94 -2.22
N GLY A 136 5.33 6.81 -3.01
CA GLY A 136 4.75 8.10 -3.40
C GLY A 136 5.30 9.32 -2.67
N GLN A 137 5.87 9.14 -1.48
CA GLN A 137 6.60 10.21 -0.79
C GLN A 137 7.92 10.55 -1.49
N ARG A 138 8.47 11.70 -1.12
CA ARG A 138 9.79 12.16 -1.54
C ARG A 138 10.69 12.31 -0.33
N ASP A 139 11.95 11.98 -0.48
CA ASP A 139 12.98 12.28 0.51
C ASP A 139 13.38 13.77 0.49
N ASP A 140 14.34 14.14 1.34
CA ASP A 140 14.84 15.52 1.47
C ASP A 140 15.49 16.07 0.19
N GLU A 141 15.91 15.20 -0.73
CA GLU A 141 16.47 15.57 -2.04
C GLU A 141 15.41 15.59 -3.14
N GLY A 142 14.15 15.28 -2.80
CA GLY A 142 13.02 15.29 -3.73
C GLY A 142 12.86 14.01 -4.55
N TYR A 143 13.63 12.95 -4.29
CA TYR A 143 13.50 11.66 -4.97
C TYR A 143 12.33 10.85 -4.40
N GLN A 144 11.57 10.19 -5.26
CA GLN A 144 10.57 9.21 -4.83
C GLN A 144 11.24 8.10 -4.01
N VAL A 145 10.63 7.71 -2.90
CA VAL A 145 11.17 6.67 -2.02
C VAL A 145 10.04 5.81 -1.46
N VAL A 146 10.34 4.55 -1.17
CA VAL A 146 9.51 3.64 -0.39
C VAL A 146 9.95 3.71 1.07
N GLU A 147 9.00 3.89 1.97
CA GLU A 147 9.24 3.97 3.40
C GLU A 147 8.36 2.95 4.10
N LEU A 148 8.91 2.33 5.14
CA LEU A 148 8.12 1.59 6.09
C LEU A 148 7.63 2.50 7.20
N LYS A 149 6.32 2.52 7.43
CA LYS A 149 5.73 3.32 8.50
C LYS A 149 4.51 2.69 9.10
N GLU A 150 4.17 3.17 10.28
CA GLU A 150 3.01 2.76 11.04
C GLU A 150 1.82 3.68 10.74
N HIS A 151 0.68 3.07 10.45
CA HIS A 151 -0.61 3.72 10.28
C HIS A 151 -1.53 3.34 11.44
N VAL A 152 -2.17 4.32 12.06
CA VAL A 152 -3.16 4.08 13.12
C VAL A 152 -4.55 4.19 12.54
N TRP A 153 -5.41 3.21 12.79
CA TRP A 153 -6.83 3.38 12.52
C TRP A 153 -7.55 3.87 13.75
N SER A 154 -8.15 5.06 13.64
CA SER A 154 -9.11 5.54 14.61
C SER A 154 -10.38 4.69 14.60
N THR A 155 -11.05 4.64 15.74
CA THR A 155 -12.37 4.00 15.90
C THR A 155 -13.49 4.67 15.08
N ALA A 156 -13.20 5.78 14.39
CA ALA A 156 -14.11 6.45 13.47
C ALA A 156 -13.92 6.02 12.00
N GLY A 157 -13.15 4.96 11.73
CA GLY A 157 -12.88 4.52 10.34
C GLY A 157 -11.92 5.44 9.58
N ARG A 158 -11.09 6.20 10.29
CA ARG A 158 -10.08 7.09 9.69
C ARG A 158 -8.69 6.60 9.99
N GLU A 159 -7.82 6.66 9.00
CA GLU A 159 -6.38 6.48 9.12
C GLU A 159 -5.75 7.76 9.65
N VAL A 160 -4.77 7.59 10.53
CA VAL A 160 -3.89 8.64 11.00
C VAL A 160 -2.44 8.20 10.76
N LEU A 161 -1.71 9.04 10.05
CA LEU A 161 -0.25 8.93 9.90
C LEU A 161 0.43 9.54 11.14
N ASP A 162 1.51 8.88 11.61
CA ASP A 162 2.40 9.29 12.72
C ASP A 162 1.91 8.93 14.15
N ILE A 163 2.30 7.73 14.61
CA ILE A 163 2.01 7.21 15.95
C ILE A 163 2.66 8.03 17.07
N ALA A 164 3.87 8.56 16.84
CA ALA A 164 4.60 9.29 17.87
C ALA A 164 3.82 10.55 18.30
N ARG A 165 3.08 11.17 17.37
CA ARG A 165 2.13 12.24 17.70
C ARG A 165 0.84 11.74 18.33
N CYS A 166 0.29 10.61 17.87
CA CYS A 166 -0.99 10.07 18.38
C CYS A 166 -0.92 9.57 19.83
N LEU A 167 0.24 9.07 20.28
CA LEU A 167 0.42 8.53 21.62
C LEU A 167 0.95 9.56 22.65
N THR A 168 1.25 10.79 22.21
CA THR A 168 1.70 11.85 23.12
C THR A 168 0.51 12.68 23.61
N PRO A 169 0.19 12.70 24.92
CA PRO A 169 -0.89 13.53 25.46
C PRO A 169 -0.74 15.01 25.04
N GLY A 170 -1.81 15.60 24.50
CA GLY A 170 -1.86 17.02 24.11
C GLY A 170 -1.28 17.35 22.73
N LYS A 171 -0.72 16.40 21.98
CA LYS A 171 -0.36 16.62 20.57
C LYS A 171 -1.57 16.48 19.66
N LYS A 172 -1.67 17.38 18.66
CA LYS A 172 -2.69 17.28 17.62
C LYS A 172 -2.42 16.06 16.74
N TRP A 173 -3.48 15.32 16.45
CA TRP A 173 -3.47 14.23 15.48
C TRP A 173 -2.93 14.74 14.12
N GLY A 174 -2.17 13.88 13.44
CA GLY A 174 -1.78 14.13 12.06
C GLY A 174 -3.00 14.25 11.13
N PRO A 175 -2.79 14.63 9.86
CA PRO A 175 -3.87 14.65 8.88
C PRO A 175 -4.56 13.28 8.84
N GLN A 176 -5.88 13.29 8.97
CA GLN A 176 -6.69 12.08 8.98
C GLN A 176 -7.29 11.84 7.60
N ARG A 177 -7.25 10.60 7.12
CA ARG A 177 -7.86 10.20 5.85
C ARG A 177 -8.95 9.17 6.09
N PRO A 178 -10.10 9.24 5.41
CA PRO A 178 -11.09 8.17 5.49
C PRO A 178 -10.49 6.86 4.96
N VAL A 179 -10.67 5.76 5.68
CA VAL A 179 -10.35 4.42 5.17
C VAL A 179 -11.48 3.98 4.25
N GLN A 180 -11.20 3.87 2.96
CA GLN A 180 -12.18 3.45 1.96
C GLN A 180 -12.35 1.94 1.96
N GLY A 181 -11.27 1.22 2.27
CA GLY A 181 -11.25 -0.23 2.43
C GLY A 181 -9.89 -0.82 2.11
N TRP A 182 -9.85 -2.12 1.82
CA TRP A 182 -8.63 -2.81 1.40
C TRP A 182 -8.96 -3.95 0.46
N ILE A 183 -7.97 -4.35 -0.33
CA ILE A 183 -8.08 -5.44 -1.28
C ILE A 183 -7.41 -6.66 -0.66
N ASP A 184 -8.20 -7.71 -0.43
CA ASP A 184 -7.76 -8.96 0.16
C ASP A 184 -6.87 -9.75 -0.80
N LEU A 185 -5.59 -9.91 -0.43
CA LEU A 185 -4.57 -10.54 -1.28
C LEU A 185 -4.93 -11.98 -1.67
N GLU A 186 -5.44 -12.77 -0.73
CA GLU A 186 -5.79 -14.18 -1.01
C GLU A 186 -6.97 -14.27 -1.98
N THR A 187 -8.02 -13.47 -1.76
CA THR A 187 -9.20 -13.46 -2.63
C THR A 187 -8.83 -13.02 -4.04
N ILE A 188 -8.03 -11.96 -4.19
CA ILE A 188 -7.62 -11.49 -5.52
C ILE A 188 -6.72 -12.51 -6.23
N THR A 189 -5.79 -13.12 -5.51
CA THR A 189 -4.93 -14.19 -6.06
C THR A 189 -5.78 -15.37 -6.55
N ALA A 190 -6.72 -15.82 -5.72
CA ALA A 190 -7.61 -16.93 -6.07
C ALA A 190 -8.48 -16.59 -7.30
N ALA A 191 -8.90 -15.33 -7.45
CA ALA A 191 -9.64 -14.88 -8.63
C ALA A 191 -8.80 -14.97 -9.92
N PHE A 192 -7.54 -14.51 -9.87
CA PHE A 192 -6.65 -14.62 -11.03
C PHE A 192 -6.28 -16.06 -11.38
N ALA A 193 -6.07 -16.92 -10.38
CA ALA A 193 -5.78 -18.33 -10.62
C ALA A 193 -6.94 -19.08 -11.30
N ARG A 194 -8.20 -18.62 -11.15
CA ARG A 194 -9.37 -19.18 -11.85
C ARG A 194 -9.53 -18.70 -13.29
N ALA A 195 -8.86 -17.60 -13.66
CA ALA A 195 -8.97 -16.98 -14.98
C ALA A 195 -7.83 -17.38 -15.94
N ALA A 196 -6.79 -18.03 -15.42
CA ALA A 196 -5.65 -18.56 -16.18
C ALA A 196 -5.90 -20.01 -16.62
#